data_AF-A0A2J7Z393-F1
#
_entry.id   AF-A0A2J7Z393-F1
#
_cell.length_a   1.000
_cell.length_b   1.000
_cell.length_c   1.000
_cell.angle_alpha   90.00
_cell.angle_beta   90.00
_cell.angle_gamma   90.00
#
_symmetry.space_group_name_H-M   'P 1'
#
loop_
_entity.id
_entity.type
_entity.pdbx_description
1 polymer ?
#
loop_
_entity_poly.entity_id
_entity_poly.type
_entity_poly.pdbx_seq_one_letter_code
_entity_poly.pdbx_strand_id
1 'polypeptide(L)'
;MPASGPFETTHHAADDRYMKQEYRRTGDSGLDLPAFSFGLWQKFGTDYPYETQREIVPHAFDLGITHFDNANRYGPPHRAAEKFFGMVLRKDLAPHRDELILSTKAGNPIGPSPLTDEELALIDRHSVHGTGVRV
;
A
#
# COMPACT_ATOMS: atom_id res chain seq x y z
N MET A 1 12.51 20.74 30.09
CA MET A 1 12.14 22.13 29.77
C MET A 1 12.75 22.48 28.41
N PRO A 2 12.04 23.14 27.46
CA PRO A 2 10.57 23.23 27.27
C PRO A 2 10.09 22.15 26.26
N ALA A 3 8.95 21.48 26.45
CA ALA A 3 7.56 21.82 26.08
C ALA A 3 7.20 21.54 24.60
N SER A 4 6.32 20.56 24.37
CA SER A 4 5.33 20.61 23.30
C SER A 4 4.06 19.86 23.72
N GLY A 5 2.99 20.61 23.97
CA GLY A 5 1.61 20.08 23.93
C GLY A 5 1.22 19.64 22.51
N PRO A 6 -0.05 19.26 22.26
CA PRO A 6 -0.46 18.34 21.20
C PRO A 6 -0.58 19.00 19.82
N PHE A 7 0.49 19.61 19.33
CA PHE A 7 0.59 19.96 17.91
C PHE A 7 1.14 18.73 17.18
N GLU A 8 0.21 17.97 16.63
CA GLU A 8 0.51 16.77 15.86
C GLU A 8 1.45 17.12 14.68
N THR A 9 2.68 16.59 14.71
CA THR A 9 3.72 16.97 13.75
C THR A 9 3.53 16.22 12.43
N THR A 10 3.47 16.98 11.33
CA THR A 10 3.43 16.43 9.96
C THR A 10 4.83 16.01 9.53
N HIS A 11 4.95 14.91 8.78
CA HIS A 11 6.25 14.45 8.25
C HIS A 11 6.88 15.48 7.31
N HIS A 12 8.20 15.62 7.38
CA HIS A 12 9.00 16.35 6.40
C HIS A 12 9.94 15.35 5.73
N ALA A 13 9.77 15.15 4.42
CA ALA A 13 10.54 14.16 3.68
C ALA A 13 12.04 14.51 3.64
N ALA A 14 12.90 13.50 3.79
CA ALA A 14 14.34 13.68 3.71
C ALA A 14 14.77 14.23 2.35
N ASP A 15 15.58 15.30 2.34
CA ASP A 15 16.04 15.98 1.11
C ASP A 15 16.88 15.06 0.21
N ASP A 16 17.59 14.10 0.81
CA ASP A 16 18.49 13.17 0.13
C ASP A 16 17.83 11.84 -0.28
N ARG A 17 16.50 11.70 -0.12
CA ARG A 17 15.78 10.42 -0.32
C ARG A 17 16.03 9.75 -1.66
N TYR A 18 16.15 10.53 -2.74
CA TYR A 18 16.36 10.00 -4.08
C TYR A 18 17.78 9.50 -4.35
N MET A 19 18.73 9.79 -3.45
CA MET A 19 20.11 9.32 -3.57
C MET A 19 20.32 7.96 -2.88
N LYS A 20 19.31 7.45 -2.16
CA LYS A 20 19.43 6.26 -1.30
C LYS A 20 19.01 4.96 -1.98
N GLN A 21 18.35 5.04 -3.14
CA GLN A 21 17.86 3.88 -3.89
C GLN A 21 18.23 3.98 -5.36
N GLU A 22 18.47 2.82 -5.96
CA GLU A 22 18.50 2.69 -7.41
C GLU A 22 17.06 2.63 -7.93
N TYR A 23 16.80 3.31 -9.06
CA TYR A 23 15.55 3.22 -9.80
C TYR A 23 15.76 2.41 -11.07
N ARG A 24 14.85 1.48 -11.33
CA ARG A 24 14.93 0.53 -12.44
C ARG A 24 13.72 0.65 -13.35
N ARG A 25 14.00 0.60 -14.65
CA ARG A 25 12.99 0.68 -15.69
C ARG A 25 12.08 -0.55 -15.67
N THR A 26 10.76 -0.32 -15.69
CA THR A 26 9.75 -1.38 -15.70
C THR A 26 9.51 -1.85 -17.13
N GLY A 27 10.24 -2.87 -17.58
CA GLY A 27 10.17 -3.39 -18.95
C GLY A 27 10.48 -2.31 -19.98
N ASP A 28 9.72 -2.25 -21.09
CA ASP A 28 9.89 -1.25 -22.15
C ASP A 28 9.05 0.03 -21.92
N SER A 29 8.64 0.30 -20.67
CA SER A 29 7.76 1.42 -20.36
C SER A 29 8.49 2.76 -20.16
N GLY A 30 7.75 3.80 -19.77
CA GLY A 30 8.30 5.06 -19.26
C GLY A 30 8.58 5.06 -17.75
N LEU A 31 8.18 4.02 -17.04
CA LEU A 31 8.05 4.01 -15.58
C LEU A 31 9.28 3.40 -14.91
N ASP A 32 9.92 4.18 -14.05
CA ASP A 32 10.98 3.70 -13.17
C ASP A 32 10.41 3.39 -11.77
N LEU A 33 10.75 2.21 -11.23
CA LEU A 33 10.40 1.79 -9.87
C LEU A 33 11.65 1.75 -8.99
N PRO A 34 11.53 2.01 -7.69
CA PRO A 34 12.65 1.79 -6.77
C PRO A 34 13.01 0.30 -6.74
N ALA A 35 14.30 -0.01 -6.61
CA ALA A 35 14.80 -1.39 -6.54
C ALA A 35 14.11 -2.21 -5.44
N PHE A 36 13.70 -1.54 -4.36
CA PHE A 36 12.79 -2.09 -3.34
C PHE A 36 11.48 -1.31 -3.30
N SER A 37 10.36 -2.03 -3.36
CA SER A 37 9.00 -1.50 -3.17
C SER A 37 8.43 -1.95 -1.81
N PHE A 38 7.48 -1.20 -1.27
CA PHE A 38 6.92 -1.49 0.06
C PHE A 38 5.49 -2.01 -0.01
N GLY A 39 5.26 -3.26 0.41
CA GLY A 39 3.94 -3.90 0.42
C GLY A 39 3.24 -3.82 1.78
N LEU A 40 1.96 -3.46 1.79
CA LEU A 40 1.17 -3.25 3.01
C LEU A 40 0.33 -4.46 3.44
N TRP A 41 0.72 -5.67 3.05
CA TRP A 41 -0.09 -6.87 3.29
C TRP A 41 -0.30 -7.17 4.78
N GLN A 42 0.77 -7.14 5.56
CA GLN A 42 0.76 -7.45 6.98
C GLN A 42 1.06 -6.20 7.80
N LYS A 43 0.59 -6.17 9.04
CA LYS A 43 0.88 -5.12 10.05
C LYS A 43 0.19 -3.78 9.85
N PHE A 44 -0.51 -3.58 8.73
CA PHE A 44 -1.24 -2.35 8.42
C PHE A 44 -2.77 -2.48 8.59
N GLY A 45 -3.20 -3.42 9.44
CA GLY A 45 -4.60 -3.59 9.85
C GLY A 45 -4.96 -2.74 11.08
N THR A 46 -6.11 -3.01 11.69
CA THR A 46 -6.52 -2.40 12.98
C THR A 46 -5.96 -3.12 14.19
N ASP A 47 -5.17 -4.17 13.98
CA ASP A 47 -4.55 -5.02 14.98
C ASP A 47 -3.20 -4.48 15.49
N TYR A 48 -2.67 -3.42 14.89
CA TYR A 48 -1.46 -2.73 15.35
C TYR A 48 -1.75 -1.25 15.63
N PRO A 49 -1.02 -0.61 16.57
CA PRO A 49 -1.16 0.82 16.84
C PRO A 49 -0.87 1.68 15.61
N TYR A 50 -1.72 2.70 15.37
CA TYR A 50 -1.59 3.60 14.22
C TYR A 50 -0.22 4.29 14.17
N GLU A 51 0.27 4.83 15.29
CA GLU A 51 1.54 5.58 15.29
C GLU A 51 2.74 4.71 14.90
N THR A 52 2.79 3.47 15.39
CA THR A 52 3.84 2.51 15.01
C THR A 52 3.80 2.20 13.52
N GLN A 53 2.60 2.02 12.94
CA GLN A 53 2.47 1.82 11.50
C GLN A 53 2.86 3.08 10.72
N ARG A 54 2.45 4.25 11.21
CA ARG A 54 2.70 5.56 10.61
C ARG A 54 4.19 5.87 10.55
N GLU A 55 5.00 5.46 11.53
CA GLU A 55 6.46 5.66 11.47
C GLU A 55 7.12 4.95 10.26
N ILE A 56 6.57 3.82 9.82
CA ILE A 56 7.18 2.98 8.78
C ILE A 56 7.05 3.59 7.39
N VAL A 57 5.88 4.12 7.03
CA VAL A 57 5.57 4.56 5.65
C VAL A 57 6.38 5.79 5.21
N PRO A 58 6.43 6.90 5.98
CA PRO A 58 7.28 8.04 5.67
C PRO A 58 8.76 7.70 5.77
N HIS A 59 9.16 6.81 6.68
CA HIS A 59 10.55 6.36 6.74
C HIS A 59 10.95 5.58 5.48
N ALA A 60 10.09 4.72 4.95
CA ALA A 60 10.32 4.06 3.66
C ALA A 60 10.49 5.10 2.53
N PHE A 61 9.69 6.17 2.55
CA PHE A 61 9.82 7.26 1.59
C PHE A 61 11.13 8.05 1.75
N ASP A 62 11.57 8.31 2.98
CA ASP A 62 12.86 8.96 3.28
C ASP A 62 14.06 8.12 2.82
N LEU A 63 13.88 6.80 2.70
CA LEU A 63 14.84 5.87 2.14
C LEU A 63 14.77 5.78 0.61
N GLY A 64 13.90 6.53 -0.05
CA GLY A 64 13.76 6.55 -1.52
C GLY A 64 12.76 5.53 -2.07
N ILE A 65 12.00 4.83 -1.23
CA ILE A 65 10.93 3.94 -1.71
C ILE A 65 9.73 4.77 -2.12
N THR A 66 9.49 4.87 -3.42
CA THR A 66 8.36 5.63 -4.01
C THR A 66 7.18 4.75 -4.43
N HIS A 67 7.33 3.42 -4.42
CA HIS A 67 6.27 2.49 -4.77
C HIS A 67 5.69 1.80 -3.53
N PHE A 68 4.41 2.07 -3.27
CA PHE A 68 3.62 1.47 -2.19
C PHE A 68 2.52 0.58 -2.75
N ASP A 69 2.58 -0.69 -2.36
CA ASP A 69 1.74 -1.75 -2.90
C ASP A 69 0.63 -2.15 -1.92
N ASN A 70 -0.62 -2.10 -2.38
CA ASN A 70 -1.80 -2.38 -1.57
C ASN A 70 -2.74 -3.40 -2.23
N ALA A 71 -3.79 -3.80 -1.53
CA ALA A 71 -4.88 -4.59 -2.08
C ALA A 71 -6.13 -4.46 -1.22
N ASN A 72 -7.31 -4.63 -1.84
CA ASN A 72 -8.59 -4.58 -1.12
C ASN A 72 -8.72 -5.63 0.01
N ARG A 73 -7.91 -6.69 -0.04
CA ARG A 73 -7.87 -7.75 0.98
C ARG A 73 -6.93 -7.44 2.16
N TYR A 74 -6.00 -6.52 2.02
CA TYR A 74 -5.00 -6.23 3.06
C TYR A 74 -5.66 -5.65 4.33
N GLY A 75 -5.15 -6.06 5.48
CA GLY A 75 -5.82 -5.99 6.78
C GLY A 75 -5.25 -6.99 7.80
N PRO A 76 -5.92 -7.26 8.94
CA PRO A 76 -7.37 -7.23 9.14
C PRO A 76 -7.93 -5.93 9.75
N PRO A 77 -9.24 -5.61 9.56
CA PRO A 77 -10.16 -6.23 8.60
C PRO A 77 -9.76 -5.90 7.15
N HIS A 78 -10.35 -6.57 6.16
CA HIS A 78 -10.13 -6.22 4.75
C HIS A 78 -10.33 -4.73 4.49
N ARG A 79 -9.50 -4.16 3.62
CA ARG A 79 -9.42 -2.71 3.29
C ARG A 79 -8.90 -1.83 4.43
N ALA A 80 -8.53 -2.39 5.59
CA ALA A 80 -7.96 -1.59 6.68
C ALA A 80 -6.62 -0.98 6.27
N ALA A 81 -5.78 -1.72 5.55
CA ALA A 81 -4.49 -1.21 5.07
C ALA A 81 -4.65 -0.05 4.06
N GLU A 82 -5.66 -0.11 3.18
CA GLU A 82 -5.96 1.00 2.27
C GLU A 82 -6.42 2.24 3.02
N LYS A 83 -7.28 2.08 4.04
CA LYS A 83 -7.73 3.19 4.90
C LYS A 83 -6.57 3.79 5.69
N PHE A 84 -5.74 2.94 6.29
CA PHE A 84 -4.52 3.36 7.00
C PHE A 84 -3.61 4.17 6.08
N PHE A 85 -3.27 3.62 4.91
CA PHE A 85 -2.40 4.32 3.97
C PHE A 85 -3.02 5.62 3.48
N GLY A 86 -4.33 5.68 3.27
CA GLY A 86 -5.04 6.91 2.93
C GLY A 86 -4.92 7.99 4.02
N MET A 87 -4.92 7.61 5.30
CA MET A 87 -4.70 8.55 6.41
C MET A 87 -3.27 9.09 6.41
N VAL A 88 -2.26 8.22 6.28
CA VAL A 88 -0.84 8.63 6.21
C VAL A 88 -0.57 9.46 4.96
N LEU A 89 -1.11 9.06 3.80
CA LEU A 89 -0.96 9.81 2.56
C LEU A 89 -1.51 11.23 2.70
N ARG A 90 -2.71 11.39 3.26
CA ARG A 90 -3.33 12.71 3.46
C ARG A 90 -2.56 13.57 4.47
N LYS A 91 -2.02 12.94 5.50
CA LYS A 91 -1.38 13.65 6.62
C LYS A 91 0.07 13.99 6.31
N ASP A 92 0.85 13.01 5.87
CA ASP A 92 2.30 13.04 5.89
C ASP A 92 2.94 13.11 4.50
N LEU A 93 2.24 12.61 3.48
CA LEU A 93 2.77 12.52 2.12
C LEU A 93 1.95 13.32 1.10
N ALA A 94 1.01 14.15 1.55
CA ALA A 94 0.10 14.88 0.66
C ALA A 94 0.83 15.79 -0.34
N PRO A 95 1.88 16.55 0.04
CA PRO A 95 2.66 17.33 -0.91
C PRO A 95 3.43 16.49 -1.94
N HIS A 96 3.65 15.22 -1.64
CA HIS A 96 4.51 14.31 -2.41
C HIS A 96 3.72 13.32 -3.25
N ARG A 97 2.39 13.46 -3.37
CA ARG A 97 1.56 12.46 -4.05
C ARG A 97 2.04 12.14 -5.47
N ASP A 98 2.49 13.14 -6.21
CA ASP A 98 2.95 12.96 -7.59
C ASP A 98 4.34 12.32 -7.70
N GLU A 99 5.05 12.19 -6.58
CA GLU A 99 6.31 11.46 -6.45
C GLU A 99 6.07 9.96 -6.13
N LEU A 100 4.82 9.55 -5.88
CA LEU A 100 4.46 8.21 -5.43
C LEU A 100 3.75 7.39 -6.50
N ILE A 101 4.13 6.12 -6.57
CA ILE A 101 3.47 5.08 -7.37
C ILE A 101 2.68 4.23 -6.39
N LEU A 102 1.36 4.17 -6.61
CA LEU A 102 0.44 3.46 -5.73
C LEU A 102 -0.26 2.36 -6.52
N SER A 103 -0.22 1.13 -6.02
CA SER A 103 -0.98 0.02 -6.59
C SER A 103 -2.07 -0.43 -5.62
N THR A 104 -3.16 -0.94 -6.18
CA THR A 104 -4.11 -1.80 -5.47
C THR A 104 -4.53 -2.96 -6.35
N LYS A 105 -5.19 -3.96 -5.76
CA LYS A 105 -5.52 -5.23 -6.40
C LYS A 105 -6.90 -5.71 -5.97
N ALA A 106 -7.59 -6.36 -6.89
CA ALA A 106 -8.82 -7.11 -6.65
C ALA A 106 -8.73 -8.47 -7.37
N GLY A 107 -9.37 -9.49 -6.81
CA GLY A 107 -9.38 -10.85 -7.37
C GLY A 107 -9.67 -11.91 -6.31
N ASN A 108 -9.09 -11.72 -5.12
CA ASN A 108 -9.41 -12.57 -3.98
C ASN A 108 -10.77 -12.21 -3.36
N PRO A 109 -11.53 -13.21 -2.84
CA PRO A 109 -12.74 -12.95 -2.08
C PRO A 109 -12.48 -12.10 -0.84
N ILE A 110 -13.31 -11.08 -0.65
CA ILE A 110 -13.34 -10.21 0.55
C ILE A 110 -14.74 -10.15 1.18
N GLY A 111 -15.65 -11.01 0.72
CA GLY A 111 -17.05 -11.12 1.09
C GLY A 111 -17.76 -12.16 0.23
N PRO A 112 -19.07 -12.35 0.42
CA PRO A 112 -19.86 -13.25 -0.42
C PRO A 112 -19.77 -12.89 -1.90
N SER A 113 -19.63 -13.91 -2.75
CA SER A 113 -19.71 -13.74 -4.19
C SER A 113 -21.13 -13.31 -4.60
N PRO A 114 -21.29 -12.38 -5.57
CA PRO A 114 -22.59 -12.12 -6.17
C PRO A 114 -23.02 -13.22 -7.17
N LEU A 115 -22.08 -14.08 -7.58
CA LEU A 115 -22.31 -15.21 -8.48
C LEU A 115 -22.76 -16.44 -7.69
N THR A 116 -23.58 -17.26 -8.33
CA THR A 116 -23.98 -18.58 -7.84
C THR A 116 -22.80 -19.57 -7.88
N ASP A 117 -22.91 -20.67 -7.12
CA ASP A 117 -21.91 -21.74 -7.11
C ASP A 117 -21.71 -22.38 -8.50
N GLU A 118 -22.76 -22.44 -9.32
CA GLU A 118 -22.70 -22.97 -10.69
C GLU A 118 -21.90 -22.03 -11.62
N GLU A 119 -22.13 -20.72 -11.52
CA GLU A 119 -21.37 -19.71 -12.28
C GLU A 119 -19.89 -19.68 -11.87
N LEU A 120 -19.60 -19.81 -10.57
CA LEU A 120 -18.23 -19.94 -10.08
C LEU A 120 -17.55 -21.20 -10.63
N ALA A 121 -18.24 -22.35 -10.60
CA ALA A 121 -17.72 -23.59 -11.16
C ALA A 121 -17.45 -23.52 -12.67
N LEU A 122 -18.23 -22.73 -13.42
CA LEU A 122 -17.99 -22.48 -14.83
C LEU A 122 -16.72 -21.65 -15.05
N ILE A 123 -16.53 -20.57 -14.28
CA ILE A 123 -15.33 -19.74 -14.33
C ILE A 123 -14.07 -20.57 -14.04
N ASP A 124 -14.14 -21.42 -13.01
CA ASP A 124 -13.00 -22.25 -12.62
C ASP A 124 -12.64 -23.27 -13.70
N ARG A 125 -13.64 -23.89 -14.34
CA ARG A 125 -13.45 -24.83 -15.45
C ARG A 125 -12.70 -24.22 -16.63
N HIS A 126 -12.91 -22.93 -16.89
CA HIS A 126 -12.34 -22.23 -18.05
C HIS A 126 -11.06 -21.44 -17.71
N SER A 127 -10.51 -21.61 -16.50
CA SER A 127 -9.27 -20.95 -16.06
C SER A 127 -9.26 -19.44 -16.23
N VAL A 128 -10.43 -18.79 -16.22
CA VAL A 128 -10.56 -17.33 -16.23
C VAL A 128 -10.37 -16.84 -14.80
N HIS A 129 -9.18 -17.04 -14.25
CA HIS A 129 -8.87 -16.64 -12.88
C HIS A 129 -8.15 -15.28 -12.91
N GLY A 130 -8.80 -14.26 -12.36
CA GLY A 130 -8.08 -13.17 -11.73
C GLY A 130 -7.55 -13.70 -10.41
N THR A 131 -6.28 -14.14 -10.38
CA THR A 131 -5.52 -14.60 -9.20
C THR A 131 -6.34 -14.78 -7.90
N GLY A 132 -6.90 -15.99 -7.67
CA GLY A 132 -7.19 -16.47 -6.31
C GLY A 132 -8.62 -16.87 -5.93
N VAL A 133 -9.34 -17.64 -6.77
CA VAL A 133 -10.62 -18.24 -6.34
C VAL A 133 -10.47 -19.66 -5.77
N ARG A 134 -9.41 -20.43 -6.05
CA ARG A 134 -9.21 -21.75 -5.39
C ARG A 134 -7.74 -22.11 -5.17
N VAL A 135 -7.42 -22.54 -3.95
CA VAL A 135 -6.35 -23.51 -3.62
C VAL A 135 -7.04 -24.70 -2.95
#